data_AF-A7LHI4-F1
#
_entry.id   AF-A7LHI4-F1
#
_cell.length_a   1.000
_cell.length_b   1.000
_cell.length_c   1.000
_cell.angle_alpha   90.00
_cell.angle_beta   90.00
_cell.angle_gamma   90.00
#
_symmetry.space_group_name_H-M   'P 1'
#
loop_
_entity.id
_entity.type
_entity.pdbx_description
1 polymer ?
#
loop_
_entity_poly.entity_id
_entity_poly.type
_entity_poly.pdbx_seq_one_letter_code
_entity_poly.pdbx_strand_id
1 'polypeptide(L)'
;KKRKSRVKRTIRVPAISSKIADIPPDEYSWRKYGQKPIKGSPYPRGYYKCSTVRGCPARKHVERAQDDPKMLIVTYEGEHRHVLPLTSAAGVSFGH
;
A
#
# COMPACT_ATOMS: atom_id res chain seq x y z
N LYS A 1 -0.34 -18.46 24.04
CA LYS A 1 -0.66 -17.04 23.75
C LYS A 1 -0.65 -16.79 22.24
N LYS A 2 -1.71 -17.19 21.52
CA LYS A 2 -1.82 -17.15 20.04
C LYS A 2 -2.06 -15.69 19.64
N ARG A 3 -1.03 -15.00 19.13
CA ARG A 3 -1.14 -13.63 18.62
C ARG A 3 -2.26 -13.61 17.58
N LYS A 4 -3.35 -12.88 17.86
CA LYS A 4 -4.44 -12.63 16.91
C LYS A 4 -3.79 -12.18 15.61
N SER A 5 -3.86 -13.03 14.59
CA SER A 5 -3.39 -12.72 13.25
C SER A 5 -4.20 -11.53 12.77
N ARG A 6 -3.67 -10.31 12.94
CA ARG A 6 -4.17 -9.15 12.19
C ARG A 6 -4.10 -9.60 10.74
N VAL A 7 -5.23 -9.57 10.03
CA VAL A 7 -5.30 -9.94 8.62
C VAL A 7 -4.21 -9.14 7.88
N LYS A 8 -3.12 -9.81 7.51
CA LYS A 8 -2.05 -9.25 6.70
C LYS A 8 -2.23 -9.84 5.32
N ARG A 9 -2.59 -9.00 4.36
CA ARG A 9 -2.70 -9.42 2.97
C ARG A 9 -1.42 -9.02 2.26
N THR A 10 -0.66 -10.00 1.79
CA THR A 10 0.56 -9.76 1.02
C THR A 10 0.32 -10.15 -0.43
N ILE A 11 0.69 -9.28 -1.36
CA ILE A 11 0.61 -9.52 -2.80
C ILE A 11 1.97 -9.24 -3.44
N ARG A 12 2.21 -9.87 -4.59
CA ARG A 12 3.34 -9.58 -5.47
C ARG A 12 2.84 -8.82 -6.68
N VAL A 13 3.48 -7.72 -7.02
CA VAL A 13 3.14 -6.90 -8.20
C VAL A 13 4.40 -6.61 -9.00
N PRO A 14 4.32 -6.50 -10.34
CA PRO A 14 5.48 -6.12 -11.15
C PRO A 14 6.03 -4.75 -10.74
N ALA A 15 7.35 -4.64 -10.66
CA ALA A 15 8.05 -3.38 -10.47
C ALA A 15 8.04 -2.61 -11.80
N ILE A 16 7.46 -1.40 -11.79
CA ILE A 16 7.42 -0.54 -12.98
C ILE A 16 8.78 0.14 -13.21
N SER A 17 9.57 0.31 -12.15
CA SER A 17 10.89 0.94 -12.19
C SER A 17 11.83 0.35 -11.15
N SER A 18 13.10 0.73 -11.20
CA SER A 18 14.11 0.46 -10.16
C SER A 18 13.82 1.14 -8.82
N LYS A 19 12.93 2.14 -8.79
CA LYS A 19 12.51 2.85 -7.58
C LYS A 19 11.26 2.23 -6.99
N ILE A 20 11.23 2.10 -5.66
CA ILE A 20 10.05 1.63 -4.91
C ILE A 20 8.92 2.68 -4.89
N ALA A 21 9.19 3.91 -5.34
CA ALA A 21 8.16 4.94 -5.44
C ALA A 21 7.17 4.66 -6.59
N ASP A 22 7.60 3.92 -7.62
CA ASP A 22 6.80 3.54 -8.79
C ASP A 22 6.02 2.24 -8.53
N ILE A 23 5.22 2.25 -7.46
CA ILE A 23 4.26 1.19 -7.17
C ILE A 23 3.12 1.35 -8.16
N PRO A 24 2.61 0.28 -8.79
CA PRO A 24 1.43 0.36 -9.61
C PRO A 24 0.29 1.09 -8.87
N PRO A 25 -0.45 1.96 -9.57
CA PRO A 25 -1.57 2.66 -8.96
C PRO A 25 -2.56 1.63 -8.41
N ASP A 26 -2.99 1.85 -7.19
CA ASP A 26 -4.01 1.02 -6.54
C ASP A 26 -5.28 1.84 -6.28
N GLU A 27 -6.35 1.15 -5.87
CA GLU A 27 -7.68 1.73 -5.70
C GLU A 27 -7.76 2.77 -4.55
N TYR A 28 -6.75 2.82 -3.68
CA TYR A 28 -6.67 3.73 -2.53
C TYR A 28 -5.55 4.76 -2.66
N SER A 29 -5.73 5.91 -2.02
CA SER A 29 -4.68 6.94 -1.93
C SER A 29 -3.77 6.68 -0.75
N TRP A 30 -2.47 6.52 -1.02
CA TRP A 30 -1.45 6.27 -0.01
C TRP A 30 -0.44 7.41 0.07
N ARG A 31 -0.06 7.78 1.29
CA ARG A 31 1.05 8.71 1.53
C ARG A 31 2.20 7.98 2.20
N LYS A 32 3.41 8.13 1.65
CA LYS A 32 4.63 7.63 2.27
C LYS A 32 4.88 8.41 3.56
N TYR A 33 5.01 7.69 4.68
CA TYR A 33 5.32 8.31 5.98
C TYR A 33 6.72 7.94 6.47
N GLY A 34 7.34 6.92 5.88
CA GLY A 34 8.65 6.46 6.30
C GLY A 34 9.30 5.54 5.29
N GLN A 35 10.59 5.30 5.52
CA GLN A 35 11.39 4.36 4.76
C GLN A 35 12.45 3.79 5.70
N LYS A 36 12.71 2.49 5.61
CA LYS A 36 13.73 1.83 6.42
C LYS A 36 14.69 1.04 5.53
N PRO A 37 16.01 1.17 5.72
CA PRO A 37 16.98 0.28 5.08
C PRO A 37 16.70 -1.18 5.46
N ILE A 38 16.91 -2.10 4.51
CA ILE A 38 16.79 -3.54 4.74
C ILE A 38 18.20 -4.12 4.73
N LYS A 39 18.59 -4.85 5.79
CA LYS A 39 19.90 -5.50 5.85
C LYS A 39 19.98 -6.56 4.74
N GLY A 40 21.03 -6.48 3.90
CA GLY A 40 21.26 -7.43 2.81
C GLY A 40 20.45 -7.18 1.54
N SER A 41 19.65 -6.10 1.46
CA SER A 41 19.01 -5.68 0.22
C SER A 41 19.53 -4.32 -0.21
N PRO A 42 19.90 -4.12 -1.49
CA PRO A 42 20.24 -2.79 -2.00
C PRO A 42 19.00 -1.87 -2.08
N TYR A 43 17.80 -2.43 -1.89
CA TYR A 43 16.54 -1.72 -1.93
C TYR A 43 15.93 -1.57 -0.52
N PRO A 44 15.54 -0.36 -0.12
CA PRO A 44 14.92 -0.10 1.19
C PRO A 44 13.45 -0.56 1.23
N ARG A 45 12.84 -0.60 2.42
CA ARG A 45 11.39 -0.80 2.60
C ARG A 45 10.68 0.55 2.68
N GLY A 46 9.69 0.77 1.84
CA GLY A 46 8.80 1.94 1.90
C GLY A 46 7.59 1.69 2.80
N TYR A 47 7.22 2.66 3.62
CA TYR A 47 6.05 2.58 4.50
C TYR A 47 5.02 3.66 4.15
N TYR A 48 3.79 3.22 4.00
CA TYR A 48 2.68 4.04 3.50
C TYR A 48 1.47 3.92 4.43
N LYS A 49 0.76 5.03 4.58
CA LYS A 49 -0.51 5.09 5.30
C LYS A 49 -1.60 5.57 4.37
N CYS A 50 -2.81 5.04 4.55
CA CYS A 50 -3.96 5.54 3.82
C CYS A 50 -4.12 7.04 4.10
N SER A 51 -4.38 7.78 3.03
CA SER A 51 -4.59 9.23 3.08
C SER A 51 -5.96 9.65 2.56
N THR A 52 -6.83 8.70 2.22
CA THR A 52 -8.19 8.97 1.75
C THR A 52 -9.02 9.63 2.85
N VAL A 53 -8.97 9.12 4.09
CA VAL A 53 -9.65 9.73 5.24
C VAL A 53 -8.70 9.88 6.43
N ARG A 54 -8.88 10.97 7.18
CA ARG A 54 -8.13 11.19 8.44
C ARG A 54 -8.46 10.08 9.43
N GLY A 55 -7.43 9.51 10.05
CA GLY A 55 -7.60 8.44 11.04
C GLY A 55 -7.82 7.04 10.48
N CYS A 56 -7.74 6.83 9.16
CA CYS A 56 -7.81 5.49 8.58
C CYS A 56 -6.71 4.58 9.15
N PRO A 57 -7.06 3.39 9.70
CA PRO A 57 -6.06 2.50 10.28
C PRO A 57 -5.27 1.72 9.23
N ALA A 58 -5.69 1.74 7.96
CA ALA A 58 -5.05 1.02 6.86
C ALA A 58 -3.64 1.54 6.58
N ARG A 59 -2.69 0.62 6.55
CA ARG A 59 -1.27 0.84 6.30
C ARG A 59 -0.79 -0.18 5.29
N LYS A 60 0.24 0.16 4.53
CA LYS A 60 0.95 -0.82 3.71
C LYS A 60 2.44 -0.59 3.77
N HIS A 61 3.21 -1.64 3.59
CA HIS A 61 4.64 -1.53 3.34
C HIS A 61 5.00 -2.22 2.04
N VAL A 62 5.96 -1.64 1.33
CA VAL A 62 6.43 -2.12 0.04
C VAL A 62 7.92 -2.40 0.13
N GLU A 63 8.32 -3.56 -0.36
CA GLU A 63 9.70 -3.94 -0.53
C GLU A 63 9.89 -4.63 -1.87
N ARG A 64 11.12 -4.67 -2.35
CA ARG A 64 11.46 -5.46 -3.51
C ARG A 64 11.65 -6.92 -3.10
N ALA A 65 11.16 -7.86 -3.91
CA ALA A 65 11.41 -9.27 -3.66
C ALA A 65 12.91 -9.56 -3.75
N GLN A 66 13.43 -10.33 -2.80
CA GLN A 66 14.83 -10.76 -2.81
C GLN A 66 15.07 -11.86 -3.84
N ASP A 67 14.04 -12.67 -4.14
CA ASP A 67 14.08 -13.71 -5.16
C ASP A 67 13.99 -13.16 -6.59
N ASP A 68 13.19 -12.11 -6.80
CA ASP A 68 13.04 -11.49 -8.11
C ASP A 68 12.98 -9.95 -8.03
N PRO A 69 14.02 -9.22 -8.45
CA PRO A 69 14.05 -7.77 -8.37
C PRO A 69 13.03 -7.09 -9.31
N LYS A 70 12.42 -7.82 -10.25
CA LYS A 70 11.32 -7.33 -11.09
C LYS A 70 9.98 -7.36 -10.37
N MET A 71 9.91 -7.89 -9.15
CA MET A 71 8.69 -7.98 -8.36
C MET A 71 8.80 -7.13 -7.08
N LEU A 72 7.69 -6.47 -6.74
CA LEU A 72 7.48 -5.79 -5.47
C LEU A 72 6.55 -6.62 -4.60
N ILE A 73 6.89 -6.75 -3.34
CA ILE A 73 6.06 -7.34 -2.30
C ILE A 73 5.36 -6.21 -1.57
N VAL A 74 4.04 -6.15 -1.71
CA VAL A 74 3.18 -5.18 -1.02
C VAL A 74 2.44 -5.92 0.07
N THR A 75 2.58 -5.48 1.31
CA THR A 75 1.85 -6.03 2.45
C THR A 75 0.92 -4.97 3.01
N TYR A 76 -0.37 -5.26 3.00
CA TYR A 76 -1.43 -4.44 3.57
C TYR A 76 -1.72 -4.90 5.00
N GLU A 77 -1.85 -3.92 5.89
CA GLU A 77 -2.14 -4.11 7.31
C GLU A 77 -3.28 -3.19 7.75
N GLY A 78 -4.31 -3.78 8.36
CA GLY A 78 -5.50 -3.06 8.79
C GLY A 78 -6.48 -2.82 7.65
N GLU A 79 -7.76 -2.73 7.99
CA GLU A 79 -8.85 -2.55 7.03
C GLU A 79 -9.18 -1.07 6.84
N HIS A 80 -9.58 -0.71 5.62
CA HIS A 80 -10.10 0.61 5.33
C HIS A 80 -11.46 0.77 6.01
N ARG A 81 -11.61 1.81 6.84
CA ARG A 81 -12.88 2.17 7.49
C ARG A 81 -13.57 3.31 6.74
N HIS A 82 -13.63 3.18 5.42
CA HIS A 82 -14.27 4.15 4.53
C HIS A 82 -14.55 3.47 3.18
N VAL A 83 -15.54 4.00 2.47
CA VAL A 83 -15.79 3.61 1.08
C VAL A 83 -14.61 4.01 0.19
N LEU A 84 -14.40 3.26 -0.88
CA LEU A 84 -13.39 3.58 -1.88
C LEU A 84 -13.75 4.92 -2.55
N PRO A 85 -12.79 5.82 -2.78
CA PRO A 85 -13.08 7.08 -3.45
C PRO A 85 -13.65 6.85 -4.87
N LEU A 86 -13.28 5.74 -5.51
CA LEU A 86 -13.83 5.31 -6.81
C LEU A 86 -15.33 4.98 -6.76
N THR A 87 -15.87 4.60 -5.59
CA THR A 87 -17.32 4.41 -5.39
C THR A 87 -18.06 5.68 -5.01
N SER A 88 -17.35 6.79 -4.73
CA SER A 88 -17.96 8.10 -4.46
C SER A 88 -17.97 9.04 -5.67
N ALA A 89 -17.57 8.55 -6.86
CA ALA A 89 -17.61 9.31 -8.12
C ALA A 89 -18.51 8.66 -9.20
N ALA A 90 -19.43 7.77 -8.80
CA ALA A 90 -20.49 7.27 -9.65
C ALA A 90 -21.84 7.56 -8.99
N GLY A 91 -22.32 8.80 -9.15
CA GLY A 91 -23.71 9.15 -8.84
C GLY A 91 -23.90 10.35 -7.92
N VAL A 92 -23.53 11.54 -8.36
CA VAL A 92 -24.38 12.75 -8.25
C VAL A 92 -23.94 13.73 -9.33
N SER A 93 -24.38 13.50 -10.56
CA SER A 93 -24.67 14.61 -11.45
C SER A 93 -26.03 15.13 -11.01
N PHE A 94 -26.07 16.27 -10.34
CA PHE A 94 -27.24 17.15 -10.33
C PHE A 94 -26.72 18.56 -10.51
N GLY A 95 -26.65 18.95 -11.79
CA GLY A 95 -26.78 20.35 -12.13
C GLY A 95 -28.19 20.82 -11.76
N HIS A 96 -28.25 22.02 -11.21
CA HIS A 96 -29.34 22.97 -11.40
C HIS A 96 -28.70 24.35 -11.54
#